data_AF-A0A5D0UC71-F1
#
_entry.id   AF-A0A5D0UC71-F1
#
_cell.length_a   1.000
_cell.length_b   1.000
_cell.length_c   1.000
_cell.angle_alpha   90.00
_cell.angle_beta   90.00
_cell.angle_gamma   90.00
#
_symmetry.space_group_name_H-M   'P 1'
#
loop_
_entity.id
_entity.type
_entity.pdbx_description
1 polymer ?
#
loop_
_entity_poly.entity_id
_entity_poly.type
_entity_poly.pdbx_seq_one_letter_code
_entity_poly.pdbx_strand_id
1 'polypeptide(L)'
;MRREPDEVPAERARLLAASARLADQESPDLNRVREVNRRYRALLPDVTVACSPATGAPVTWPIDVFGLDGMFWDYESPVRRPSSTRPPDWLAMTGAMRLAEPVEHPPFAVVPGPEVPFVVPRVLGSPGVRAVIAAVPVGRHTGWAVSYFGPRPEGVRLVNLWGTNTYPKYRESGGGGWDWAVPRVADYDFELSPWLDSGKLLWLDATSLRSGTSGCPFVDLPGRRRITVIRNGQVQHLASFAGHGAG
;
A
#
# COMPACT_ATOMS: atom_id res chain seq x y z
N MET A 1 0.53 -27.65 1.55
CA MET A 1 1.85 -27.87 0.92
C MET A 1 2.60 -26.55 0.98
N ARG A 2 3.62 -26.43 1.84
CA ARG A 2 4.49 -25.23 1.86
C ARG A 2 5.38 -25.34 0.62
N ARG A 3 5.43 -24.29 -0.21
CA ARG A 3 6.33 -24.20 -1.37
C ARG A 3 7.73 -23.83 -0.89
N GLU A 4 8.74 -24.36 -1.55
CA GLU A 4 10.13 -24.02 -1.25
C GLU A 4 10.40 -22.53 -1.57
N PRO A 5 11.31 -21.83 -0.86
CA PRO A 5 11.54 -20.39 -1.03
C PRO A 5 11.84 -19.95 -2.48
N ASP A 6 12.53 -20.79 -3.24
CA ASP A 6 12.92 -20.51 -4.64
C ASP A 6 11.80 -20.79 -5.66
N GLU A 7 10.74 -21.51 -5.27
CA GLU A 7 9.61 -21.81 -6.15
C GLU A 7 8.67 -20.62 -6.33
N VAL A 8 8.59 -19.73 -5.33
CA VAL A 8 7.67 -18.58 -5.35
C VAL A 8 8.06 -17.56 -6.42
N PRO A 9 9.32 -17.08 -6.53
CA PRO A 9 9.71 -16.16 -7.59
C PRO A 9 9.54 -16.74 -9.00
N ALA A 10 9.90 -18.01 -9.20
CA ALA A 10 9.79 -18.67 -10.49
C ALA A 10 8.32 -18.82 -10.95
N GLU A 11 7.44 -19.25 -10.05
CA GLU A 11 6.00 -19.31 -10.33
C GLU A 11 5.42 -17.92 -10.57
N ARG A 12 5.81 -16.92 -9.76
CA ARG A 12 5.39 -15.53 -9.96
C ARG A 12 5.71 -15.07 -11.38
N ALA A 13 6.95 -15.24 -11.83
CA ALA A 13 7.37 -14.88 -13.18
C ALA A 13 6.53 -15.59 -14.28
N ARG A 14 6.23 -16.89 -14.11
CA ARG A 14 5.37 -17.64 -15.03
C ARG A 14 3.95 -17.06 -15.10
N LEU A 15 3.39 -16.67 -13.96
CA LEU A 15 2.05 -16.09 -13.88
C LEU A 15 2.01 -14.68 -14.48
N LEU A 16 3.02 -13.85 -14.25
CA LEU A 16 3.13 -12.53 -14.88
C LEU A 16 3.22 -12.65 -16.41
N ALA A 17 4.07 -13.55 -16.92
CA ALA A 17 4.15 -13.81 -18.36
C ALA A 17 2.84 -14.37 -18.94
N ALA A 18 2.11 -15.20 -18.18
CA ALA A 18 0.80 -15.69 -18.60
C ALA A 18 -0.25 -14.57 -18.61
N SER A 19 -0.22 -13.68 -17.62
CA SER A 19 -1.11 -12.52 -17.56
C SER A 19 -0.88 -11.56 -18.73
N ALA A 20 0.39 -11.23 -19.02
CA ALA A 20 0.75 -10.39 -20.18
C ALA A 20 0.22 -10.97 -21.50
N ARG A 21 0.45 -12.27 -21.74
CA ARG A 21 -0.07 -12.96 -22.94
C ARG A 21 -1.60 -12.97 -23.05
N LEU A 22 -2.32 -12.90 -21.93
CA LEU A 22 -3.78 -12.80 -21.92
C LEU A 22 -4.24 -11.37 -22.16
N ALA A 23 -3.52 -10.37 -21.62
CA ALA A 23 -3.82 -8.96 -21.83
C ALA A 23 -3.67 -8.53 -23.29
N ASP A 24 -2.75 -9.17 -24.03
CA ASP A 24 -2.54 -8.91 -25.47
C ASP A 24 -3.61 -9.54 -26.39
N GLN A 25 -4.54 -10.32 -25.84
CA GLN A 25 -5.61 -10.96 -26.62
C GLN A 25 -6.81 -10.04 -26.76
N GLU A 26 -7.43 -9.99 -27.95
CA GLU A 26 -8.66 -9.22 -28.19
C GLU A 26 -9.84 -9.72 -27.35
N SER A 27 -9.90 -11.03 -27.08
CA SER A 27 -10.92 -11.66 -26.25
C SER A 27 -10.31 -12.81 -25.42
N PRO A 28 -9.70 -12.50 -24.27
CA PRO A 28 -9.04 -13.52 -23.46
C PRO A 28 -10.05 -14.45 -22.77
N ASP A 29 -9.69 -15.72 -22.63
CA ASP A 29 -10.47 -16.67 -21.83
C ASP A 29 -10.55 -16.19 -20.37
N LEU A 30 -11.73 -15.74 -19.96
CA LEU A 30 -11.99 -15.22 -18.62
C LEU A 30 -11.75 -16.25 -17.52
N ASN A 31 -11.94 -17.55 -17.79
CA ASN A 31 -11.62 -18.60 -16.82
C ASN A 31 -10.11 -18.70 -16.62
N ARG A 32 -9.34 -18.55 -17.70
CA ARG A 32 -7.88 -18.52 -17.62
C ARG A 32 -7.36 -17.29 -16.89
N VAL A 33 -7.94 -16.12 -17.14
CA VAL A 33 -7.62 -14.88 -16.40
C VAL A 33 -7.90 -15.06 -14.90
N ARG A 34 -9.08 -15.61 -14.55
CA ARG A 34 -9.45 -15.89 -13.15
C ARG A 34 -8.49 -16.88 -12.49
N GLU A 35 -8.07 -17.92 -13.22
CA GLU A 35 -7.10 -18.91 -12.75
C GLU A 35 -5.74 -18.28 -12.43
N VAL A 36 -5.18 -17.51 -13.37
CA VAL A 36 -3.91 -16.81 -13.20
C VAL A 36 -3.98 -15.87 -12.00
N ASN A 37 -5.06 -15.07 -11.91
CA ASN A 37 -5.27 -14.15 -10.80
C ASN A 37 -5.41 -14.88 -9.45
N ARG A 38 -6.11 -16.02 -9.42
CA ARG A 38 -6.24 -16.83 -8.19
C ARG A 38 -4.89 -17.37 -7.74
N ARG A 39 -4.09 -17.93 -8.66
CA ARG A 39 -2.74 -18.44 -8.36
C ARG A 39 -1.81 -17.33 -7.90
N TYR A 40 -1.86 -16.16 -8.55
CA TYR A 40 -1.04 -15.01 -8.17
C TYR A 40 -1.39 -14.51 -6.76
N ARG A 41 -2.68 -14.37 -6.42
CA ARG A 41 -3.13 -14.02 -5.07
C ARG A 41 -2.61 -14.97 -3.99
N ALA A 42 -2.48 -16.26 -4.31
CA ALA A 42 -1.96 -17.26 -3.39
C ALA A 42 -0.46 -17.12 -3.13
N LEU A 43 0.29 -16.49 -4.04
CA LEU A 43 1.74 -16.24 -3.87
C LEU A 43 2.06 -15.03 -2.99
N LEU A 44 1.11 -14.11 -2.80
CA LEU A 44 1.36 -12.91 -2.01
C LEU A 44 1.71 -13.31 -0.57
N PRO A 45 2.87 -12.92 -0.02
CA PRO A 45 3.16 -13.11 1.40
C PRO A 45 2.29 -12.18 2.25
N ASP A 46 1.92 -12.66 3.45
CA ASP A 46 1.32 -11.80 4.46
C ASP A 46 2.44 -11.03 5.18
N VAL A 47 2.46 -9.71 5.00
CA VAL A 47 3.45 -8.81 5.58
C VAL A 47 2.84 -8.08 6.77
N THR A 48 3.54 -8.04 7.90
CA THR A 48 3.14 -7.17 9.02
C THR A 48 3.34 -5.71 8.63
N VAL A 49 2.24 -4.97 8.52
CA VAL A 49 2.24 -3.55 8.07
C VAL A 49 1.96 -2.56 9.20
N ALA A 50 1.55 -3.04 10.36
CA ALA A 50 1.34 -2.28 11.59
C ALA A 50 1.00 -3.22 12.76
N CYS A 51 0.93 -2.66 13.97
CA CYS A 51 0.24 -3.24 15.11
C CYS A 51 -0.84 -2.25 15.59
N SER A 52 -1.99 -2.72 16.08
CA SER A 52 -3.01 -1.84 16.65
C SER A 52 -2.44 -1.04 17.82
N PRO A 53 -2.57 0.29 17.83
CA PRO A 53 -2.15 1.11 18.97
C PRO A 53 -2.95 0.85 20.26
N ALA A 54 -4.12 0.23 20.15
CA ALA A 54 -5.01 -0.06 21.29
C ALA A 54 -4.74 -1.45 21.88
N THR A 55 -4.49 -2.45 21.05
CA THR A 55 -4.40 -3.86 21.48
C THR A 55 -3.03 -4.49 21.29
N GLY A 56 -2.14 -3.86 20.50
CA GLY A 56 -0.87 -4.45 20.08
C GLY A 56 -1.01 -5.57 19.04
N ALA A 57 -2.24 -5.93 18.64
CA ALA A 57 -2.46 -7.01 17.67
C ALA A 57 -1.84 -6.66 16.30
N PRO A 58 -1.13 -7.60 15.65
CA PRO A 58 -0.53 -7.35 14.36
C PRO A 58 -1.60 -7.18 13.27
N VAL A 59 -1.32 -6.29 12.33
CA VAL A 59 -2.06 -6.16 11.07
C VAL A 59 -1.18 -6.71 9.97
N THR A 60 -1.66 -7.78 9.32
CA THR A 60 -0.97 -8.36 8.18
C THR A 60 -1.69 -8.02 6.88
N TRP A 61 -0.92 -7.76 5.82
CA TRP A 61 -1.46 -7.45 4.51
C TRP A 61 -0.77 -8.28 3.43
N PRO A 62 -1.52 -8.86 2.48
CA PRO A 62 -0.94 -9.54 1.33
C PRO A 62 -0.35 -8.51 0.37
N ILE A 63 0.98 -8.44 0.30
CA ILE A 63 1.72 -7.46 -0.53
C ILE A 63 2.67 -8.21 -1.46
N ASP A 64 2.76 -7.80 -2.73
CA ASP A 64 3.84 -8.29 -3.60
C ASP A 64 5.14 -7.57 -3.23
N VAL A 65 5.96 -8.25 -2.44
CA VAL A 65 7.26 -7.75 -1.96
C VAL A 65 8.42 -8.10 -2.88
N PHE A 66 8.18 -8.71 -4.04
CA PHE A 66 9.27 -9.13 -4.93
C PHE A 66 9.73 -8.02 -5.88
N GLY A 67 8.86 -7.04 -6.15
CA GLY A 67 9.14 -5.90 -7.03
C GLY A 67 7.86 -5.18 -7.44
N LEU A 68 8.01 -4.11 -8.23
CA LEU A 68 6.90 -3.26 -8.69
C LEU A 68 6.24 -3.74 -10.00
N ASP A 69 6.76 -4.81 -10.62
CA ASP A 69 6.23 -5.44 -11.84
C ASP A 69 5.05 -6.40 -11.58
N GLY A 70 4.71 -6.63 -10.31
CA GLY A 70 3.63 -7.53 -9.90
C GLY A 70 2.25 -6.90 -10.03
N MET A 71 1.25 -7.70 -10.42
CA MET A 71 -0.15 -7.25 -10.57
C MET A 71 -0.78 -6.69 -9.28
N PHE A 72 -0.17 -6.87 -8.10
CA PHE A 72 -0.55 -6.15 -6.88
C PHE A 72 -0.42 -4.63 -7.02
N TRP A 73 0.60 -4.19 -7.77
CA TRP A 73 0.98 -2.78 -7.94
C TRP A 73 0.28 -2.08 -9.11
N ASP A 74 -0.56 -2.80 -9.86
CA ASP A 74 -1.44 -2.21 -10.86
C ASP A 74 -2.41 -1.24 -10.18
N TYR A 75 -2.18 0.05 -10.37
CA TYR A 75 -2.92 1.10 -9.66
C TYR A 75 -4.42 1.08 -9.95
N GLU A 76 -4.80 0.65 -11.16
CA GLU A 76 -6.18 0.66 -11.64
C GLU A 76 -6.86 -0.69 -11.42
N SER A 77 -6.15 -1.79 -11.66
CA SER A 77 -6.71 -3.16 -11.58
C SER A 77 -5.88 -4.12 -10.70
N PRO A 78 -5.66 -3.81 -9.42
CA PRO A 78 -4.75 -4.59 -8.58
C PRO A 78 -5.28 -6.00 -8.31
N VAL A 79 -4.43 -7.00 -8.53
CA VAL A 79 -4.72 -8.40 -8.19
C VAL A 79 -4.21 -8.71 -6.80
N ARG A 80 -5.12 -8.65 -5.82
CA ARG A 80 -4.83 -8.91 -4.40
C ARG A 80 -5.91 -9.74 -3.72
N ARG A 81 -5.57 -10.34 -2.58
CA ARG A 81 -6.55 -10.95 -1.67
C ARG A 81 -6.89 -9.95 -0.54
N PRO A 82 -8.07 -10.05 0.10
CA PRO A 82 -8.33 -9.30 1.32
C PRO A 82 -7.30 -9.65 2.40
N SER A 83 -7.00 -8.71 3.29
CA SER A 83 -6.20 -9.01 4.47
C SER A 83 -6.90 -10.07 5.35
N SER A 84 -6.13 -11.01 5.85
CA SER A 84 -6.56 -12.10 6.72
C SER A 84 -6.71 -11.67 8.19
N THR A 85 -6.07 -10.59 8.61
CA THR A 85 -6.07 -10.15 10.01
C THR A 85 -6.11 -8.63 10.09
N ARG A 86 -7.27 -8.09 10.49
CA ARG A 86 -7.43 -6.67 10.80
C ARG A 86 -8.27 -6.52 12.06
N PRO A 87 -7.80 -5.76 13.05
CA PRO A 87 -8.59 -5.45 14.22
C PRO A 87 -9.73 -4.49 13.86
N PRO A 88 -10.83 -4.46 14.64
CA PRO A 88 -12.01 -3.63 14.34
C PRO A 88 -11.73 -2.13 14.27
N ASP A 89 -10.67 -1.67 14.91
CA ASP A 89 -10.22 -0.27 14.93
C ASP A 89 -9.37 0.11 13.71
N TRP A 90 -9.03 -0.81 12.81
CA TRP A 90 -8.28 -0.48 11.60
C TRP A 90 -9.15 0.27 10.58
N LEU A 91 -8.65 1.40 10.07
CA LEU A 91 -9.39 2.28 9.16
C LEU A 91 -8.89 2.18 7.71
N ALA A 92 -7.59 2.36 7.49
CA ALA A 92 -6.99 2.43 6.16
C ALA A 92 -5.46 2.21 6.22
N MET A 93 -4.84 1.96 5.07
CA MET A 93 -3.38 1.87 4.91
C MET A 93 -2.96 2.50 3.59
N THR A 94 -2.14 3.53 3.64
CA THR A 94 -1.44 4.08 2.46
C THR A 94 0.06 3.77 2.57
N GLY A 95 0.87 4.29 1.65
CA GLY A 95 2.30 4.11 1.76
C GLY A 95 3.12 5.03 0.87
N ALA A 96 4.41 5.00 1.14
CA ALA A 96 5.47 5.69 0.44
C ALA A 96 6.55 4.68 0.06
N MET A 97 7.39 5.02 -0.91
CA MET A 97 8.48 4.14 -1.32
C MET A 97 9.64 4.92 -1.91
N ARG A 98 10.82 4.71 -1.35
CA ARG A 98 12.08 5.12 -1.98
C ARG A 98 12.48 4.09 -3.02
N LEU A 99 12.53 4.54 -4.27
CA LEU A 99 12.97 3.73 -5.39
C LEU A 99 14.49 3.55 -5.36
N ALA A 100 14.94 2.45 -5.94
CA ALA A 100 16.34 2.12 -6.12
C ALA A 100 16.51 1.72 -7.58
N GLU A 101 17.64 2.09 -8.18
CA GLU A 101 17.92 1.80 -9.59
C GLU A 101 18.43 0.37 -9.80
N PRO A 102 18.26 -0.19 -11.01
CA PRO A 102 17.29 0.23 -12.04
C PRO A 102 15.84 0.07 -11.56
N VAL A 103 14.99 1.05 -11.90
CA VAL A 103 13.54 0.94 -11.71
C VAL A 103 12.95 -0.08 -12.69
N GLU A 104 12.01 -0.92 -12.21
CA GLU A 104 11.33 -1.89 -13.06
C GLU A 104 10.43 -1.22 -14.12
N HIS A 105 10.12 -1.98 -15.18
CA HIS A 105 9.28 -1.54 -16.30
C HIS A 105 7.92 -2.26 -16.27
N PRO A 106 7.00 -1.92 -15.34
CA PRO A 106 5.69 -2.55 -15.28
C PRO A 106 4.86 -2.22 -16.53
N PRO A 107 4.01 -3.15 -17.01
CA PRO A 107 3.14 -2.93 -18.16
C PRO A 107 1.91 -2.04 -17.84
N PHE A 108 1.75 -1.66 -16.58
CA PHE A 108 0.66 -0.81 -16.06
C PHE A 108 1.24 0.37 -15.27
N ALA A 109 0.39 1.33 -14.94
CA ALA A 109 0.78 2.43 -14.05
C ALA A 109 0.94 1.93 -12.61
N VAL A 110 2.06 2.27 -11.98
CA VAL A 110 2.34 1.97 -10.57
C VAL A 110 2.49 3.27 -9.80
N VAL A 111 1.83 3.37 -8.64
CA VAL A 111 1.87 4.54 -7.77
C VAL A 111 2.26 4.08 -6.36
N PRO A 112 3.56 3.93 -6.08
CA PRO A 112 4.02 3.43 -4.78
C PRO A 112 4.02 4.52 -3.69
N GLY A 113 3.68 5.77 -4.05
CA GLY A 113 3.66 6.92 -3.16
C GLY A 113 4.94 7.77 -3.26
N PRO A 114 5.08 8.81 -2.42
CA PRO A 114 6.30 9.63 -2.37
C PRO A 114 7.54 8.85 -1.95
N GLU A 115 8.73 9.43 -2.16
CA GLU A 115 10.02 8.79 -1.81
C GLU A 115 10.35 8.85 -0.32
N VAL A 116 9.48 9.45 0.47
CA VAL A 116 9.59 9.57 1.93
C VAL A 116 8.21 9.36 2.57
N PRO A 117 8.14 8.79 3.79
CA PRO A 117 6.88 8.58 4.48
C PRO A 117 6.17 9.90 4.79
N PHE A 118 4.85 9.83 4.87
CA PHE A 118 3.97 10.97 5.12
C PHE A 118 2.74 10.52 5.91
N VAL A 119 2.06 11.49 6.52
CA VAL A 119 0.71 11.30 7.07
C VAL A 119 -0.29 12.15 6.32
N VAL A 120 -1.57 11.82 6.48
CA VAL A 120 -2.69 12.60 5.93
C VAL A 120 -3.40 13.30 7.10
N PRO A 121 -3.12 14.60 7.36
CA PRO A 121 -3.59 15.30 8.55
C PRO A 121 -5.10 15.28 8.73
N ARG A 122 -5.88 15.38 7.63
CA ARG A 122 -7.35 15.29 7.69
C ARG A 122 -7.87 13.96 8.28
N VAL A 123 -7.11 12.88 8.18
CA VAL A 123 -7.44 11.60 8.83
C VAL A 123 -6.84 11.56 10.23
N LEU A 124 -5.52 11.78 10.36
CA LEU A 124 -4.79 11.62 11.62
C LEU A 124 -5.22 12.61 12.72
N GLY A 125 -5.58 13.83 12.31
CA GLY A 125 -6.07 14.88 13.20
C GLY A 125 -7.45 14.60 13.78
N SER A 126 -8.18 13.60 13.27
CA SER A 126 -9.49 13.23 13.81
C SER A 126 -9.39 12.72 15.26
N PRO A 127 -10.41 12.99 16.11
CA PRO A 127 -10.41 12.52 17.49
C PRO A 127 -10.27 10.99 17.59
N GLY A 128 -9.42 10.52 18.51
CA GLY A 128 -9.17 9.09 18.71
C GLY A 128 -8.38 8.37 17.60
N VAL A 129 -8.13 9.02 16.45
CA VAL A 129 -7.35 8.43 15.37
C VAL A 129 -5.86 8.48 15.69
N ARG A 130 -5.17 7.37 15.44
CA ARG A 130 -3.70 7.21 15.52
C ARG A 130 -3.21 6.50 14.25
N ALA A 131 -1.94 6.66 13.92
CA ALA A 131 -1.32 5.98 12.79
C ALA A 131 -0.03 5.26 13.20
N VAL A 132 0.33 4.21 12.45
CA VAL A 132 1.55 3.42 12.64
C VAL A 132 2.30 3.33 11.32
N ILE A 133 3.59 3.65 11.34
CA ILE A 133 4.50 3.48 10.21
C ILE A 133 5.28 2.18 10.38
N ALA A 134 5.37 1.38 9.32
CA ALA A 134 6.20 0.20 9.27
C ALA A 134 7.02 0.18 7.98
N ALA A 135 8.30 -0.20 8.08
CA ALA A 135 9.12 -0.48 6.91
C ALA A 135 8.66 -1.79 6.24
N VAL A 136 8.51 -1.75 4.92
CA VAL A 136 8.13 -2.91 4.10
C VAL A 136 9.14 -3.04 2.96
N PRO A 137 10.00 -4.07 2.96
CA PRO A 137 10.90 -4.32 1.83
C PRO A 137 10.07 -4.72 0.60
N VAL A 138 10.37 -4.12 -0.56
CA VAL A 138 9.72 -4.45 -1.84
C VAL A 138 10.81 -4.56 -2.91
N GLY A 139 11.24 -5.78 -3.21
CA GLY A 139 12.37 -6.05 -4.08
C GLY A 139 13.60 -5.30 -3.60
N ARG A 140 14.15 -4.44 -4.46
CA ARG A 140 15.28 -3.54 -4.17
C ARG A 140 14.88 -2.25 -3.43
N HIS A 141 13.59 -1.96 -3.34
CA HIS A 141 13.08 -0.68 -2.83
C HIS A 141 12.84 -0.71 -1.33
N THR A 142 12.81 0.48 -0.73
CA THR A 142 12.38 0.67 0.66
C THR A 142 10.97 1.24 0.66
N GLY A 143 9.99 0.42 1.04
CA GLY A 143 8.61 0.87 1.23
C GLY A 143 8.32 1.22 2.69
N TRP A 144 7.31 2.07 2.90
CA TRP A 144 6.78 2.41 4.21
C TRP A 144 5.26 2.39 4.18
N ALA A 145 4.67 1.42 4.87
CA ALA A 145 3.24 1.38 5.09
C ALA A 145 2.86 2.34 6.21
N VAL A 146 1.76 3.09 6.02
CA VAL A 146 1.19 4.00 7.03
C VAL A 146 -0.25 3.60 7.26
N SER A 147 -0.50 2.91 8.37
CA SER A 147 -1.82 2.38 8.75
C SER A 147 -2.50 3.27 9.78
N TYR A 148 -3.80 3.54 9.61
CA TYR A 148 -4.61 4.38 10.48
C TYR A 148 -5.57 3.54 11.31
N PHE A 149 -5.73 3.91 12.58
CA PHE A 149 -6.54 3.21 13.58
C PHE A 149 -7.39 4.18 14.37
N GLY A 150 -8.54 3.73 14.88
CA GLY A 150 -9.41 4.49 15.76
C GLY A 150 -10.87 4.46 15.30
N PRO A 151 -11.74 5.30 15.89
CA PRO A 151 -13.11 5.43 15.43
C PRO A 151 -13.14 5.98 14.00
N ARG A 152 -14.10 5.52 13.18
CA ARG A 152 -14.27 6.05 11.83
C ARG A 152 -14.69 7.51 11.91
N PRO A 153 -13.89 8.46 11.39
CA PRO A 153 -14.25 9.87 11.46
C PRO A 153 -15.44 10.19 10.54
N GLU A 154 -16.39 10.96 11.06
CA GLU A 154 -17.57 11.41 10.31
C GLU A 154 -17.18 12.50 9.30
N GLY A 155 -17.76 12.48 8.10
CA GLY A 155 -17.48 13.46 7.05
C GLY A 155 -16.07 13.43 6.45
N VAL A 156 -15.16 12.64 7.02
CA VAL A 156 -13.77 12.52 6.57
C VAL A 156 -13.62 11.32 5.63
N ARG A 157 -13.29 11.60 4.37
CA ARG A 157 -12.91 10.57 3.40
C ARG A 157 -11.67 9.83 3.88
N LEU A 158 -11.51 8.53 3.64
CA LEU A 158 -10.26 7.84 4.00
C LEU A 158 -9.18 8.03 2.91
N VAL A 159 -8.11 7.25 2.98
CA VAL A 159 -7.04 7.21 1.99
C VAL A 159 -7.16 5.94 1.16
N ASN A 160 -6.75 5.99 -0.11
CA ASN A 160 -6.68 4.79 -0.94
C ASN A 160 -5.71 3.78 -0.33
N LEU A 161 -6.02 2.49 -0.50
CA LEU A 161 -5.11 1.44 -0.12
C LEU A 161 -3.78 1.60 -0.87
N TRP A 162 -2.68 1.24 -0.24
CA TRP A 162 -1.37 1.32 -0.89
C TRP A 162 -1.34 0.46 -2.17
N GLY A 163 -0.82 1.05 -3.25
CA GLY A 163 -0.75 0.42 -4.57
C GLY A 163 -2.06 0.46 -5.39
N THR A 164 -3.09 1.22 -4.99
CA THR A 164 -4.36 1.31 -5.74
C THR A 164 -5.00 2.69 -5.67
N ASN A 165 -5.97 2.95 -6.54
CA ASN A 165 -6.82 4.13 -6.55
C ASN A 165 -8.07 4.08 -5.66
N THR A 166 -8.28 3.01 -4.87
CA THR A 166 -9.51 2.83 -4.06
C THR A 166 -9.23 2.37 -2.64
N TYR A 167 -10.23 2.52 -1.76
CA TYR A 167 -10.28 1.90 -0.44
C TYR A 167 -11.65 1.26 -0.17
N PRO A 168 -11.70 0.18 0.62
CA PRO A 168 -12.94 -0.50 0.90
C PRO A 168 -13.80 0.30 1.89
N LYS A 169 -15.11 0.37 1.63
CA LYS A 169 -16.15 0.80 2.57
C LYS A 169 -16.85 -0.43 3.12
N TYR A 170 -16.70 -0.67 4.42
CA TYR A 170 -17.47 -1.69 5.12
C TYR A 170 -18.74 -1.05 5.69
N ARG A 171 -19.92 -1.60 5.38
CA ARG A 171 -21.16 -1.26 6.08
C ARG A 171 -21.41 -2.27 7.19
N GLU A 172 -22.05 -1.83 8.27
CA GLU A 172 -22.43 -2.69 9.41
C GLU A 172 -23.36 -3.85 9.00
N SER A 173 -24.17 -3.68 7.95
CA SER A 173 -25.12 -4.69 7.45
C SER A 173 -24.55 -5.67 6.42
N GLY A 174 -23.22 -5.80 6.31
CA GLY A 174 -22.57 -6.80 5.46
C GLY A 174 -22.44 -6.45 3.97
N GLY A 175 -22.96 -5.30 3.53
CA GLY A 175 -22.71 -4.75 2.20
C GLY A 175 -21.37 -4.00 2.14
N GLY A 176 -20.41 -4.52 1.37
CA GLY A 176 -19.15 -3.83 1.07
C GLY A 176 -19.25 -2.96 -0.19
N GLY A 177 -18.60 -1.81 -0.19
CA GLY A 177 -18.43 -0.97 -1.37
C GLY A 177 -16.99 -0.50 -1.51
N TRP A 178 -16.72 0.28 -2.55
CA TRP A 178 -15.46 0.97 -2.73
C TRP A 178 -15.70 2.48 -2.74
N ASP A 179 -14.70 3.22 -2.30
CA ASP A 179 -14.60 4.66 -2.50
C ASP A 179 -13.17 4.98 -2.87
N TRP A 180 -12.92 6.20 -3.30
CA TRP A 180 -11.63 6.67 -3.76
C TRP A 180 -11.38 8.05 -3.20
N ALA A 181 -10.12 8.40 -3.02
CA ALA A 181 -9.67 9.77 -2.86
C ALA A 181 -8.74 10.10 -4.02
N VAL A 182 -8.62 11.37 -4.38
CA VAL A 182 -7.58 11.81 -5.31
C VAL A 182 -6.33 12.14 -4.49
N PRO A 183 -5.23 11.37 -4.60
CA PRO A 183 -3.94 11.75 -4.05
C PRO A 183 -3.53 13.16 -4.43
N ARG A 184 -3.30 14.01 -3.42
CA ARG A 184 -2.76 15.37 -3.57
C ARG A 184 -1.65 15.57 -2.54
N VAL A 185 -0.50 16.05 -2.99
CA VAL A 185 0.64 16.36 -2.11
C VAL A 185 0.26 17.42 -1.07
N ALA A 186 -0.66 18.33 -1.42
CA ALA A 186 -1.18 19.33 -0.48
C ALA A 186 -1.95 18.73 0.71
N ASP A 187 -2.42 17.48 0.61
CA ASP A 187 -3.10 16.77 1.69
C ASP A 187 -2.11 15.98 2.57
N TYR A 188 -0.81 16.01 2.26
CA TYR A 188 0.22 15.24 2.94
C TYR A 188 1.04 16.12 3.86
N ASP A 189 1.42 15.56 5.01
CA ASP A 189 2.42 16.14 5.90
C ASP A 189 3.61 15.19 5.99
N PHE A 190 4.77 15.73 5.62
CA PHE A 190 6.05 15.02 5.62
C PHE A 190 6.87 15.31 6.89
N GLU A 191 6.46 16.30 7.68
CA GLU A 191 7.10 16.63 8.95
C GLU A 191 6.51 15.73 10.04
N LEU A 192 7.09 14.54 10.21
CA LEU A 192 6.51 13.51 11.06
C LEU A 192 6.72 13.76 12.56
N SER A 193 7.73 14.56 12.93
CA SER A 193 8.13 14.78 14.33
C SER A 193 7.00 15.28 15.24
N PRO A 194 6.21 16.32 14.88
CA PRO A 194 5.09 16.76 15.69
C PRO A 194 4.02 15.66 15.93
N TRP A 195 3.79 14.80 14.94
CA TRP A 195 2.83 13.70 15.07
C TRP A 195 3.36 12.57 15.95
N LEU A 196 4.67 12.29 15.89
CA LEU A 196 5.34 11.32 16.75
C LEU A 196 5.33 11.78 18.21
N ASP A 197 5.68 13.04 18.45
CA ASP A 197 5.77 13.61 19.81
C ASP A 197 4.40 13.75 20.48
N SER A 198 3.34 14.01 19.70
CA SER A 198 1.96 13.99 20.21
C SER A 198 1.41 12.59 20.48
N GLY A 199 2.12 11.53 20.09
CA GLY A 199 1.67 10.13 20.21
C GLY A 199 0.55 9.74 19.23
N LYS A 200 0.22 10.63 18.29
CA LYS A 200 -0.70 10.39 17.19
C LYS A 200 -0.10 9.45 16.15
N LEU A 201 1.19 9.61 15.88
CA LEU A 201 1.97 8.71 15.04
C LEU A 201 2.84 7.81 15.92
N LEU A 202 2.83 6.53 15.61
CA LEU A 202 3.72 5.52 16.17
C LEU A 202 4.50 4.86 15.05
N TRP A 203 5.47 4.03 15.42
CA TRP A 203 6.30 3.34 14.44
C TRP A 203 6.67 1.93 14.91
N LEU A 204 6.90 1.03 13.96
CA LEU A 204 7.40 -0.31 14.24
C LEU A 204 8.91 -0.37 14.14
N ASP A 205 9.52 -0.88 15.20
CA ASP A 205 10.90 -1.35 15.28
C ASP A 205 10.87 -2.88 15.19
N ALA A 206 11.03 -3.41 13.97
CA ALA A 206 10.68 -4.78 13.63
C ALA A 206 9.22 -5.12 14.03
N THR A 207 9.01 -5.79 15.17
CA THR A 207 7.69 -6.15 15.71
C THR A 207 7.27 -5.31 16.91
N SER A 208 8.15 -4.46 17.42
CA SER A 208 7.90 -3.65 18.61
C SER A 208 7.28 -2.30 18.24
N LEU A 209 6.13 -1.99 18.83
CA LEU A 209 5.49 -0.68 18.67
C LEU A 209 6.21 0.36 19.54
N ARG A 210 6.63 1.46 18.92
CA ARG A 210 7.36 2.56 19.53
C ARG A 210 6.59 3.87 19.39
N SER A 211 6.85 4.81 20.29
CA SER A 211 6.26 6.15 20.33
C SER A 211 7.33 7.22 20.43
N GLY A 212 7.02 8.44 19.99
CA GLY A 212 7.94 9.56 20.03
C GLY A 212 8.98 9.52 18.90
N THR A 213 9.71 10.63 18.79
CA THR A 213 10.74 10.85 17.76
C THR A 213 12.06 10.15 18.03
N SER A 214 12.39 9.87 19.30
CA SER A 214 13.67 9.28 19.69
C SER A 214 13.90 7.92 19.02
N GLY A 215 14.97 7.83 18.22
CA GLY A 215 15.36 6.62 17.49
C GLY A 215 14.45 6.24 16.32
N CYS A 216 13.48 7.07 15.94
CA CYS A 216 12.58 6.80 14.82
C CYS A 216 13.34 6.89 13.48
N PRO A 217 13.39 5.84 12.66
CA PRO A 217 14.14 5.83 11.40
C PRO A 217 13.40 6.49 10.23
N PHE A 218 12.22 7.08 10.49
CA PHE A 218 11.31 7.58 9.46
C PHE A 218 11.29 9.11 9.35
N VAL A 219 12.01 9.82 10.23
CA VAL A 219 12.14 11.28 10.20
C VAL A 219 13.34 11.70 9.34
N ASP A 220 13.27 12.90 8.76
CA ASP A 220 14.37 13.54 8.02
C ASP A 220 15.00 12.69 6.92
N LEU A 221 14.22 11.78 6.33
CA LEU A 221 14.67 10.95 5.22
C LEU A 221 14.88 11.81 3.96
N PRO A 222 15.97 11.58 3.20
CA PRO A 222 16.14 12.22 1.90
C PRO A 222 15.18 11.59 0.88
N GLY A 223 14.59 12.41 0.03
CA GLY A 223 13.76 11.96 -1.08
C GLY A 223 12.74 13.01 -1.52
N ARG A 224 12.13 12.77 -2.68
CA ARG A 224 11.13 13.67 -3.27
C ARG A 224 9.79 13.59 -2.54
N ARG A 225 9.33 14.74 -2.07
CA ARG A 225 8.00 14.96 -1.43
C ARG A 225 6.91 15.17 -2.49
N ARG A 226 6.80 14.24 -3.43
CA ARG A 226 5.86 14.28 -4.57
C ARG A 226 5.28 12.89 -4.79
N ILE A 227 4.09 12.79 -5.38
CA ILE A 227 3.52 11.49 -5.75
C ILE A 227 4.37 10.91 -6.88
N THR A 228 4.97 9.74 -6.65
CA THR A 228 5.73 9.04 -7.67
C THR A 228 4.80 8.15 -8.49
N VAL A 229 4.94 8.21 -9.82
CA VAL A 229 4.24 7.35 -10.77
C VAL A 229 5.28 6.70 -11.68
N ILE A 230 5.19 5.38 -11.84
CA ILE A 230 6.02 4.61 -12.76
C ILE A 230 5.12 4.14 -13.89
N ARG A 231 5.49 4.47 -15.13
CA ARG A 231 4.78 4.02 -16.33
C ARG A 231 5.77 3.89 -17.48
N ASN A 232 5.75 2.76 -18.18
CA ASN A 232 6.63 2.51 -19.33
C ASN A 232 8.13 2.70 -19.00
N GLY A 233 8.55 2.36 -17.76
CA GLY A 233 9.93 2.57 -17.30
C GLY A 233 10.31 4.00 -16.96
N GLN A 234 9.38 4.95 -17.05
CA GLN A 234 9.61 6.34 -16.70
C GLN A 234 9.07 6.62 -15.31
N VAL A 235 9.88 7.31 -14.51
CA VAL A 235 9.50 7.83 -13.19
C VAL A 235 9.05 9.28 -13.33
N GLN A 236 7.81 9.55 -12.93
CA GLN A 236 7.23 10.89 -12.89
C GLN A 236 6.93 11.28 -11.45
N HIS A 237 7.08 12.57 -11.13
CA HIS A 237 6.76 13.10 -9.82
C HIS A 237 5.72 14.20 -9.95
N LEU A 238 4.56 13.98 -9.33
CA LEU A 238 3.38 14.80 -9.53
C LEU A 238 2.94 15.44 -8.21
N ALA A 239 2.27 16.59 -8.31
CA ALA A 239 1.63 17.24 -7.17
C ALA A 239 0.24 16.62 -6.84
N SER A 240 -0.38 15.94 -7.81
CA SER A 240 -1.67 15.27 -7.69
C SER A 240 -1.73 14.14 -8.73
N PHE A 241 -2.46 13.06 -8.44
CA PHE A 241 -2.68 11.97 -9.42
C PHE A 241 -4.05 11.34 -9.23
N ALA A 242 -4.88 11.34 -10.27
CA ALA A 242 -6.22 10.75 -10.21
C ALA A 242 -6.29 9.31 -10.77
N GLY A 243 -5.31 8.85 -11.56
CA GLY A 243 -5.45 7.65 -12.41
C GLY A 243 -6.50 7.87 -13.51
N HIS A 244 -6.45 7.10 -14.61
CA HIS A 244 -7.56 7.15 -15.57
C HIS A 244 -8.79 6.51 -14.91
N GLY A 245 -9.93 7.22 -14.94
CA GLY A 245 -11.13 6.87 -14.18
C GLY A 245 -11.88 8.06 -13.56
N ALA A 246 -11.39 9.30 -13.73
CA ALA A 246 -12.23 10.49 -13.60
C ALA A 246 -13.11 10.61 -14.87
N GLY A 247 -14.14 9.77 -14.94
CA GLY A 247 -15.33 9.97 -15.76
C GLY A 247 -16.50 10.29 -14.85
#